data_AF-A0A182KGY2-F1
#
_entry.id   AF-A0A182KGY2-F1
#
_cell.length_a   1.000
_cell.length_b   1.000
_cell.length_c   1.000
_cell.angle_alpha   90.00
_cell.angle_beta   90.00
_cell.angle_gamma   90.00
#
_symmetry.space_group_name_H-M   'P 1'
#
loop_
_entity.id
_entity.type
_entity.pdbx_description
1 polymer ?
#
loop_
_entity_poly.entity_id
_entity_poly.type
_entity_poly.pdbx_seq_one_letter_code
_entity_poly.pdbx_strand_id
1 'polypeptide(L)'
;MPESLVQPKMESRFFCFDTYRNETFVMKLDINKKADNGSKKIEFIVNPSLLTTVVNNLDNLLAVPTGCGEQNMVKFVPNIVVLDYLHAIGSKEQHLIDKATNMLRQGYQNQMRYRQTDGSFGVWQNGGSVFLTAFVAKSMQTASKYINEVDKAMVAQALDWLVSKQHSTGRFDEIGSVIHKDMQGGLRNGIALTSYVLAALLENEDAKVKHAVVIQNGMGFLSRHFDGINNPYDLSIATYAMWLNGHSLKDAALKKLIDKSTPTNNQTERYWETTNKIEATAYALLSFVMAEKYLEGIPIMRWLVNQRYVTGSFPRTQDTFVGLKALTKLAEKISPSRNDYTIQLKFKKSTRYFHINSQDINVTKYEDIPEDTKVLEINVGGIGFGLLQVVYQFSLNLENFENRFQLDLNRQNTGSDYELRMNVCANFIALLTDSRSNMALIEVNFPSGYVVDSNPISEQTTVNPIQNIETRYGGTSVVVYYNNMGAERNCFTVTAYRRFKVALKRPAYVVVYDYLNLNHNAIKVYEVDKQNVCEICEEDDCPQECKK
;
A
#
# COMPACT_ATOMS: atom_id res chain seq x y z
N MET A 1 9.89 10.26 -18.92
CA MET A 1 9.21 10.64 -17.66
C MET A 1 8.88 12.13 -17.74
N PRO A 2 7.72 12.57 -17.24
CA PRO A 2 7.29 13.96 -17.40
C PRO A 2 8.14 14.95 -16.58
N GLU A 3 8.04 16.23 -16.95
CA GLU A 3 8.62 17.43 -16.31
C GLU A 3 8.16 17.65 -14.85
N SER A 4 7.20 16.84 -14.43
CA SER A 4 6.30 17.10 -13.31
C SER A 4 5.95 15.77 -12.66
N LEU A 5 5.77 15.77 -11.34
CA LEU A 5 5.33 14.59 -10.61
C LEU A 5 3.84 14.38 -10.88
N VAL A 6 3.49 13.31 -11.61
CA VAL A 6 2.09 12.95 -11.86
C VAL A 6 1.46 12.51 -10.55
N GLN A 7 0.41 13.21 -10.13
CA GLN A 7 -0.36 12.92 -8.94
C GLN A 7 -1.70 12.27 -9.33
N PRO A 8 -1.83 10.94 -9.24
CA PRO A 8 -3.13 10.31 -9.34
C PRO A 8 -3.89 10.51 -8.02
N LYS A 9 -5.08 11.10 -8.10
CA LYS A 9 -6.06 11.12 -7.01
C LYS A 9 -7.29 10.35 -7.45
N MET A 10 -7.86 9.57 -6.54
CA MET A 10 -9.12 8.87 -6.79
C MET A 10 -10.12 9.21 -5.70
N GLU A 11 -11.34 9.56 -6.11
CA GLU A 11 -12.48 9.65 -5.21
C GLU A 11 -13.42 8.50 -5.53
N SER A 12 -13.96 7.84 -4.50
CA SER A 12 -14.76 6.64 -4.67
C SER A 12 -16.00 6.67 -3.78
N ARG A 13 -17.15 6.38 -4.37
CA ARG A 13 -18.43 6.17 -3.68
C ARG A 13 -18.96 4.80 -4.07
N PHE A 14 -19.57 4.09 -3.15
CA PHE A 14 -20.26 2.85 -3.47
C PHE A 14 -21.75 2.97 -3.12
N PHE A 15 -22.56 2.16 -3.80
CA PHE A 15 -23.95 1.93 -3.46
C PHE A 15 -24.19 0.42 -3.34
N CYS A 16 -25.16 0.05 -2.52
CA CYS A 16 -25.55 -1.32 -2.25
C CYS A 16 -27.06 -1.35 -2.03
N PHE A 17 -27.80 -1.79 -3.04
CA PHE A 17 -29.27 -1.76 -3.09
C PHE A 17 -29.83 -3.17 -3.07
N ASP A 18 -30.35 -3.61 -1.93
CA ASP A 18 -31.04 -4.91 -1.81
C ASP A 18 -32.43 -4.92 -2.47
N THR A 19 -33.00 -3.72 -2.63
CA THR A 19 -34.33 -3.45 -3.20
C THR A 19 -34.20 -2.35 -4.23
N TYR A 20 -35.18 -2.23 -5.14
CA TYR A 20 -35.12 -1.21 -6.18
C TYR A 20 -35.09 0.18 -5.54
N ARG A 21 -34.03 0.93 -5.81
CA ARG A 21 -33.83 2.28 -5.28
C ARG A 21 -33.33 3.21 -6.36
N ASN A 22 -33.70 4.48 -6.20
CA ASN A 22 -33.14 5.59 -6.94
C ASN A 22 -32.36 6.47 -5.97
N GLU A 23 -31.09 6.73 -6.25
CA GLU A 23 -30.24 7.60 -5.44
C GLU A 23 -29.39 8.48 -6.34
N THR A 24 -29.19 9.73 -5.91
CA THR A 24 -28.36 10.71 -6.61
C THR A 24 -27.10 10.97 -5.82
N PHE A 25 -25.95 10.77 -6.46
CA PHE A 25 -24.64 11.11 -5.93
C PHE A 25 -24.12 12.37 -6.62
N VAL A 26 -23.62 13.32 -5.83
CA VAL A 26 -22.98 14.54 -6.35
C VAL A 26 -21.51 14.50 -5.96
N MET A 27 -20.63 14.55 -6.96
CA MET A 27 -19.18 14.62 -6.76
C MET A 27 -18.67 15.99 -7.21
N LYS A 28 -18.03 16.71 -6.30
CA LYS A 28 -17.39 18.00 -6.57
C LYS A 28 -15.92 17.74 -6.87
N LEU A 29 -15.47 18.16 -8.05
CA LEU A 29 -14.11 17.92 -8.50
C LEU A 29 -13.21 19.04 -7.93
N ASP A 30 -12.40 18.70 -6.92
CA ASP A 30 -11.44 19.62 -6.30
C ASP A 30 -10.01 19.34 -6.79
N ILE A 31 -9.69 19.88 -7.96
CA ILE A 31 -8.37 19.75 -8.59
C ILE A 31 -7.45 20.84 -8.04
N ASN A 32 -6.22 20.45 -7.68
CA ASN A 32 -5.23 21.36 -7.15
C ASN A 32 -5.01 22.56 -8.11
N LYS A 33 -5.12 23.78 -7.57
CA LYS A 33 -4.92 25.02 -8.33
C LYS A 33 -3.50 25.19 -8.88
N LYS A 34 -2.52 24.49 -8.31
CA LYS A 34 -1.12 24.47 -8.75
C LYS A 34 -0.85 23.47 -9.89
N ALA A 35 -1.85 22.72 -10.35
CA ALA A 35 -1.69 21.78 -11.45
C ALA A 35 -1.29 22.52 -12.74
N ASP A 36 -0.33 21.96 -13.47
CA ASP A 36 0.17 22.54 -14.71
C ASP A 36 -0.96 22.65 -15.75
N ASN A 37 -1.01 23.76 -16.48
CA ASN A 37 -2.04 23.99 -17.50
C ASN A 37 -1.97 22.92 -18.60
N GLY A 38 -3.12 22.32 -18.93
CA GLY A 38 -3.24 21.26 -19.94
C GLY A 38 -2.76 19.88 -19.48
N SER A 39 -2.43 19.70 -18.19
CA SER A 39 -2.01 18.40 -17.64
C SER A 39 -3.13 17.59 -17.00
N LYS A 40 -4.34 18.16 -16.91
CA LYS A 40 -5.44 17.59 -16.13
C LYS A 40 -6.15 16.54 -16.96
N LYS A 41 -6.13 15.29 -16.53
CA LYS A 41 -6.97 14.24 -17.07
C LYS A 41 -7.97 13.79 -16.01
N ILE A 42 -9.25 13.74 -16.37
CA ILE A 42 -10.32 13.32 -15.48
C ILE A 42 -11.07 12.18 -16.15
N GLU A 43 -11.20 11.06 -15.45
CA GLU A 43 -11.91 9.88 -15.93
C GLU A 43 -12.95 9.46 -14.89
N PHE A 44 -14.19 9.24 -15.33
CA PHE A 44 -15.21 8.61 -14.51
C PHE A 44 -15.22 7.11 -14.80
N ILE A 45 -15.24 6.30 -13.74
CA ILE A 45 -15.17 4.84 -13.83
C ILE A 45 -16.32 4.23 -13.02
N VAL A 46 -17.03 3.30 -13.64
CA VAL A 46 -18.00 2.44 -12.97
C VAL A 46 -17.43 1.04 -12.85
N ASN A 47 -17.34 0.55 -11.61
CA ASN A 47 -16.99 -0.82 -11.31
C ASN A 47 -18.16 -1.56 -10.65
N PRO A 48 -18.55 -2.73 -11.18
CA PRO A 48 -19.66 -3.54 -10.65
C PRO A 48 -19.32 -4.31 -9.36
N SER A 49 -18.05 -4.33 -8.97
CA SER A 49 -17.53 -5.04 -7.80
C SER A 49 -16.33 -4.28 -7.21
N LEU A 50 -16.08 -4.45 -5.91
CA LEU A 50 -14.91 -3.85 -5.22
C LEU A 50 -13.59 -4.34 -5.81
N LEU A 51 -13.57 -5.57 -6.32
CA LEU A 51 -12.34 -6.21 -6.74
C LEU A 51 -12.07 -6.11 -8.25
N THR A 52 -13.00 -5.63 -9.07
CA THR A 52 -12.80 -5.56 -10.54
C THR A 52 -11.46 -4.89 -10.90
N THR A 53 -11.21 -3.70 -10.37
CA THR A 53 -9.95 -2.98 -10.59
C THR A 53 -8.73 -3.70 -9.98
N VAL A 54 -8.91 -4.35 -8.82
CA VAL A 54 -7.83 -5.10 -8.14
C VAL A 54 -7.39 -6.27 -9.00
N VAL A 55 -8.34 -7.05 -9.54
CA VAL A 55 -8.03 -8.22 -10.37
C VAL A 55 -7.31 -7.79 -11.66
N ASN A 56 -7.78 -6.71 -12.29
CA ASN A 56 -7.16 -6.16 -13.50
C ASN A 56 -5.71 -5.70 -13.25
N ASN A 57 -5.39 -5.26 -12.04
CA ASN A 57 -4.09 -4.71 -11.68
C ASN A 57 -3.26 -5.61 -10.75
N LEU A 58 -3.58 -6.90 -10.61
CA LEU A 58 -2.85 -7.81 -9.70
C LEU A 58 -1.33 -7.77 -9.92
N ASP A 59 -0.88 -7.60 -11.17
CA ASP A 59 0.55 -7.59 -11.56
C ASP A 59 1.29 -6.33 -11.08
N ASN A 60 0.54 -5.26 -10.80
CA ASN A 60 1.09 -3.95 -10.46
C ASN A 60 0.15 -3.16 -9.54
N LEU A 61 -0.21 -3.75 -8.39
CA LEU A 61 -1.16 -3.13 -7.45
C LEU A 61 -0.61 -1.88 -6.77
N LEU A 62 0.70 -1.78 -6.60
CA LEU A 62 1.36 -0.68 -5.92
C LEU A 62 2.39 -0.04 -6.84
N ALA A 63 2.39 1.29 -6.89
CA ALA A 63 3.39 2.05 -7.61
C ALA A 63 4.70 2.25 -6.82
N VAL A 64 4.75 1.81 -5.56
CA VAL A 64 5.92 1.92 -4.69
C VAL A 64 6.82 0.69 -4.81
N PRO A 65 8.15 0.81 -4.60
CA PRO A 65 9.07 -0.32 -4.61
C PRO A 65 8.70 -1.39 -3.57
N THR A 66 8.99 -2.66 -3.88
CA THR A 66 8.59 -3.83 -3.07
C THR A 66 9.75 -4.80 -2.81
N GLY A 67 10.94 -4.26 -2.53
CA GLY A 67 12.19 -5.01 -2.44
C GLY A 67 12.46 -5.73 -1.11
N CYS A 68 11.70 -5.47 -0.04
CA CYS A 68 11.87 -6.15 1.25
C CYS A 68 10.83 -7.27 1.48
N GLY A 69 11.08 -8.13 2.46
CA GLY A 69 10.26 -9.31 2.75
C GLY A 69 8.82 -8.98 3.15
N GLU A 70 8.58 -7.84 3.79
CA GLU A 70 7.23 -7.34 4.07
C GLU A 70 6.53 -6.89 2.79
N GLN A 71 7.22 -6.09 1.98
CA GLN A 71 6.61 -5.49 0.79
C GLN A 71 6.35 -6.51 -0.31
N ASN A 72 7.22 -7.52 -0.42
CA ASN A 72 7.09 -8.60 -1.38
C ASN A 72 5.77 -9.38 -1.20
N MET A 73 5.14 -9.29 -0.02
CA MET A 73 3.82 -9.86 0.25
C MET A 73 2.70 -9.25 -0.62
N VAL A 74 2.88 -8.07 -1.23
CA VAL A 74 1.93 -7.54 -2.22
C VAL A 74 1.79 -8.44 -3.45
N LYS A 75 2.82 -9.24 -3.78
CA LYS A 75 2.78 -10.21 -4.88
C LYS A 75 2.12 -11.53 -4.47
N PHE A 76 1.70 -11.65 -3.21
CA PHE A 76 1.17 -12.89 -2.64
C PHE A 76 -0.25 -12.68 -2.09
N VAL A 77 -0.39 -11.82 -1.08
CA VAL A 77 -1.61 -11.69 -0.28
C VAL A 77 -2.82 -11.14 -1.04
N PRO A 78 -2.70 -10.12 -1.90
CA PRO A 78 -3.83 -9.66 -2.70
C PRO A 78 -4.46 -10.75 -3.56
N ASN A 79 -3.65 -11.69 -4.08
CA ASN A 79 -4.17 -12.84 -4.83
C ASN A 79 -5.04 -13.74 -3.94
N ILE A 80 -4.65 -13.96 -2.68
CA ILE A 80 -5.47 -14.71 -1.71
C ILE A 80 -6.81 -14.01 -1.48
N VAL A 81 -6.79 -12.70 -1.27
CA VAL A 81 -8.02 -11.91 -1.00
C VAL A 81 -8.96 -11.92 -2.21
N VAL A 82 -8.41 -11.83 -3.43
CA VAL A 82 -9.18 -11.96 -4.67
C VAL A 82 -9.80 -13.35 -4.79
N LEU A 83 -9.03 -14.42 -4.53
CA LEU A 83 -9.52 -15.79 -4.59
C LEU A 83 -10.60 -16.07 -3.53
N ASP A 84 -10.38 -15.63 -2.28
CA ASP A 84 -11.37 -15.72 -1.20
C ASP A 84 -12.70 -15.08 -1.61
N TYR A 85 -12.65 -13.88 -2.19
CA TYR A 85 -13.85 -13.17 -2.64
C TYR A 85 -14.53 -13.85 -3.83
N LEU A 86 -13.78 -14.20 -4.88
CA LEU A 86 -14.33 -14.86 -6.07
C LEU A 86 -15.00 -16.18 -5.70
N HIS A 87 -14.41 -16.93 -4.76
CA HIS A 87 -14.99 -18.16 -4.23
C HIS A 87 -16.24 -17.87 -3.39
N ALA A 88 -16.22 -16.87 -2.52
CA ALA A 88 -17.34 -16.52 -1.65
C ALA A 88 -18.59 -16.07 -2.44
N ILE A 89 -18.42 -15.35 -3.55
CA ILE A 89 -19.53 -14.95 -4.43
C ILE A 89 -19.92 -16.04 -5.45
N GLY A 90 -19.25 -17.19 -5.45
CA GLY A 90 -19.49 -18.27 -6.41
C GLY A 90 -19.19 -17.89 -7.86
N SER A 91 -18.18 -17.04 -8.09
CA SER A 91 -17.81 -16.58 -9.43
C SER A 91 -17.41 -17.74 -10.33
N LYS A 92 -17.87 -17.71 -11.59
CA LYS A 92 -17.54 -18.71 -12.63
C LYS A 92 -16.43 -18.24 -13.58
N GLU A 93 -15.76 -17.15 -13.23
CA GLU A 93 -14.83 -16.44 -14.10
C GLU A 93 -13.44 -17.08 -14.02
N GLN A 94 -13.32 -18.23 -14.69
CA GLN A 94 -12.14 -19.10 -14.57
C GLN A 94 -10.84 -18.37 -14.92
N HIS A 95 -10.86 -17.48 -15.92
CA HIS A 95 -9.68 -16.72 -16.32
C HIS A 95 -9.10 -15.84 -15.19
N LEU A 96 -9.95 -15.26 -14.32
CA LEU A 96 -9.53 -14.46 -13.18
C LEU A 96 -8.99 -15.34 -12.04
N ILE A 97 -9.66 -16.46 -11.80
CA ILE A 97 -9.24 -17.46 -10.80
C ILE A 97 -7.86 -18.01 -11.19
N ASP A 98 -7.66 -18.37 -12.46
CA ASP A 98 -6.40 -18.88 -12.98
C ASP A 98 -5.28 -17.82 -12.91
N LYS A 99 -5.58 -16.57 -13.28
CA LYS A 99 -4.65 -15.45 -13.15
C LYS A 99 -4.19 -15.29 -11.70
N ALA A 100 -5.13 -15.11 -10.76
CA ALA A 100 -4.80 -14.92 -9.35
C ALA A 100 -4.07 -16.14 -8.76
N THR A 101 -4.44 -17.36 -9.14
CA THR A 101 -3.78 -18.59 -8.67
C THR A 101 -2.34 -18.69 -9.18
N ASN A 102 -2.10 -18.39 -10.46
CA ASN A 102 -0.74 -18.41 -11.02
C ASN A 102 0.16 -17.35 -10.37
N MET A 103 -0.39 -16.16 -10.14
CA MET A 103 0.31 -15.10 -9.43
C MET A 103 0.58 -15.46 -7.97
N LEU A 104 -0.36 -16.13 -7.31
CA LEU A 104 -0.18 -16.65 -5.95
C LEU A 104 1.00 -17.64 -5.88
N ARG A 105 1.15 -18.54 -6.86
CA ARG A 105 2.31 -19.46 -6.97
C ARG A 105 3.62 -18.70 -7.12
N GLN A 106 3.67 -17.70 -8.00
CA GLN A 106 4.87 -16.88 -8.19
C GLN A 106 5.19 -16.07 -6.92
N GLY A 107 4.17 -15.52 -6.26
CA GLY A 107 4.30 -14.83 -4.98
C GLY A 107 4.89 -15.72 -3.90
N TYR A 108 4.42 -16.98 -3.79
CA TYR A 108 4.98 -17.97 -2.86
C TYR A 108 6.47 -18.20 -3.11
N GLN A 109 6.86 -18.51 -4.35
CA GLN A 109 8.27 -18.73 -4.70
C GLN A 109 9.15 -17.51 -4.41
N ASN A 110 8.66 -16.31 -4.70
CA ASN A 110 9.38 -15.06 -4.38
C ASN A 110 9.51 -14.85 -2.88
N GLN A 111 8.47 -15.15 -2.08
CA GLN A 111 8.49 -14.95 -0.64
C GLN A 111 9.47 -15.90 0.08
N MET A 112 9.70 -17.09 -0.48
CA MET A 112 10.67 -18.05 0.09
C MET A 112 12.11 -17.51 0.16
N ARG A 113 12.45 -16.47 -0.62
CA ARG A 113 13.76 -15.78 -0.54
C ARG A 113 14.05 -15.18 0.83
N TYR A 114 13.01 -14.87 1.61
CA TYR A 114 13.13 -14.21 2.91
C TYR A 114 13.07 -15.19 4.08
N ARG A 115 12.93 -16.49 3.79
CA ARG A 115 12.95 -17.54 4.80
C ARG A 115 14.36 -17.74 5.35
N GLN A 116 14.45 -17.83 6.66
CA GLN A 116 15.69 -18.04 7.40
C GLN A 116 15.93 -19.53 7.67
N THR A 117 17.15 -19.88 8.07
CA THR A 117 17.54 -21.26 8.39
C THR A 117 16.80 -21.84 9.60
N ASP A 118 16.44 -20.98 10.56
CA ASP A 118 15.66 -21.34 11.75
C ASP A 118 14.15 -21.50 11.48
N GLY A 119 13.71 -21.28 10.23
CA GLY A 119 12.31 -21.38 9.82
C GLY A 119 11.52 -20.07 9.91
N SER A 120 12.10 -19.00 10.45
CA SER A 120 11.48 -17.68 10.49
C SER A 120 11.51 -16.97 9.13
N PHE A 121 10.82 -15.82 9.04
CA PHE A 121 10.90 -14.91 7.89
C PHE A 121 11.46 -13.54 8.31
N GLY A 122 12.39 -13.02 7.51
CA GLY A 122 13.11 -11.78 7.74
C GLY A 122 12.73 -10.68 6.76
N VAL A 123 12.88 -9.41 7.18
CA VAL A 123 12.73 -8.27 6.26
C VAL A 123 13.74 -8.37 5.10
N TRP A 124 14.92 -8.90 5.42
CA TRP A 124 15.99 -9.21 4.48
C TRP A 124 16.36 -10.68 4.60
N GLN A 125 17.37 -11.11 3.86
CA GLN A 125 17.84 -12.50 3.87
C GLN A 125 18.63 -12.88 5.13
N ASN A 126 18.83 -11.95 6.07
CA ASN A 126 19.62 -12.14 7.27
C ASN A 126 18.83 -11.72 8.54
N GLY A 127 18.29 -12.71 9.24
CA GLY A 127 17.62 -12.54 10.54
C GLY A 127 16.10 -12.52 10.46
N GLY A 128 15.44 -13.21 11.41
CA GLY A 128 13.98 -13.31 11.49
C GLY A 128 13.33 -12.09 12.13
N SER A 129 12.06 -11.85 11.78
CA SER A 129 11.17 -10.89 12.42
C SER A 129 9.91 -11.60 12.93
N VAL A 130 9.50 -11.29 14.16
CA VAL A 130 8.26 -11.80 14.78
C VAL A 130 7.05 -11.35 13.97
N PHE A 131 6.96 -10.05 13.65
CA PHE A 131 5.88 -9.51 12.83
C PHE A 131 5.81 -10.21 11.46
N LEU A 132 6.94 -10.28 10.75
CA LEU A 132 6.92 -10.81 9.40
C LEU A 132 6.69 -12.32 9.38
N THR A 133 7.25 -13.07 10.33
CA THR A 133 7.00 -14.51 10.45
C THR A 133 5.52 -14.79 10.69
N ALA A 134 4.88 -14.04 11.59
CA ALA A 134 3.43 -14.14 11.82
C ALA A 134 2.63 -13.81 10.56
N PHE A 135 3.00 -12.73 9.85
CA PHE A 135 2.33 -12.29 8.64
C PHE A 135 2.43 -13.34 7.52
N VAL A 136 3.63 -13.85 7.26
CA VAL A 136 3.90 -14.82 6.20
C VAL A 136 3.23 -16.16 6.52
N ALA A 137 3.38 -16.68 7.75
CA ALA A 137 2.81 -17.97 8.12
C ALA A 137 1.27 -17.98 8.01
N LYS A 138 0.59 -16.94 8.52
CA LYS A 138 -0.86 -16.77 8.36
C LYS A 138 -1.28 -16.73 6.89
N SER A 139 -0.53 -16.00 6.06
CA SER A 139 -0.84 -15.85 4.64
C SER A 139 -0.63 -17.16 3.88
N MET A 140 0.48 -17.87 4.13
CA MET A 140 0.78 -19.16 3.50
C MET A 140 -0.26 -20.21 3.86
N GLN A 141 -0.67 -20.30 5.13
CA GLN A 141 -1.77 -21.17 5.51
C GLN A 141 -3.03 -20.87 4.71
N THR A 142 -3.40 -19.59 4.58
CA THR A 142 -4.61 -19.20 3.83
C THR A 142 -4.47 -19.55 2.35
N ALA A 143 -3.29 -19.34 1.76
CA ALA A 143 -2.99 -19.70 0.38
C ALA A 143 -3.08 -21.21 0.09
N SER A 144 -2.85 -22.07 1.10
CA SER A 144 -2.92 -23.53 0.94
C SER A 144 -4.31 -24.04 0.53
N LYS A 145 -5.35 -23.20 0.62
CA LYS A 145 -6.69 -23.48 0.06
C LYS A 145 -6.71 -23.52 -1.48
N TYR A 146 -5.78 -22.81 -2.12
CA TYR A 146 -5.78 -22.54 -3.56
C TYR A 146 -4.58 -23.13 -4.29
N ILE A 147 -3.46 -23.33 -3.59
CA ILE A 147 -2.22 -23.86 -4.15
C ILE A 147 -1.66 -24.99 -3.26
N ASN A 148 -1.25 -26.11 -3.87
CA ASN A 148 -0.74 -27.29 -3.17
C ASN A 148 0.77 -27.19 -2.88
N GLU A 149 1.44 -26.21 -3.47
CA GLU A 149 2.88 -25.95 -3.37
C GLU A 149 3.30 -25.40 -1.99
N VAL A 150 2.33 -24.94 -1.19
CA VAL A 150 2.60 -24.49 0.18
C VAL A 150 2.95 -25.68 1.06
N ASP A 151 4.19 -25.72 1.52
CA ASP A 151 4.66 -26.74 2.45
C ASP A 151 4.09 -26.51 3.87
N LYS A 152 3.18 -27.39 4.29
CA LYS A 152 2.55 -27.34 5.62
C LYS A 152 3.56 -27.52 6.75
N ALA A 153 4.60 -28.33 6.58
CA ALA A 153 5.63 -28.52 7.60
C ALA A 153 6.46 -27.25 7.76
N MET A 154 6.73 -26.54 6.66
CA MET A 154 7.41 -25.25 6.68
C MET A 154 6.60 -24.19 7.42
N VAL A 155 5.28 -24.09 7.16
CA VAL A 155 4.38 -23.18 7.88
C VAL A 155 4.35 -23.53 9.37
N ALA A 156 4.26 -24.82 9.72
CA ALA A 156 4.29 -25.26 11.10
C ALA A 156 5.61 -24.88 11.80
N GLN A 157 6.76 -25.02 11.13
CA GLN A 157 8.05 -24.62 11.67
C GLN A 157 8.13 -23.10 11.92
N ALA A 158 7.59 -22.29 11.01
CA ALA A 158 7.54 -20.83 11.19
C ALA A 158 6.69 -20.43 12.41
N LEU A 159 5.55 -21.12 12.62
CA LEU A 159 4.69 -20.91 13.78
C LEU A 159 5.33 -21.43 15.07
N ASP A 160 6.03 -22.57 15.04
CA ASP A 160 6.79 -23.11 16.16
C ASP A 160 7.90 -22.14 16.59
N TRP A 161 8.61 -21.56 15.62
CA TRP A 161 9.58 -20.49 15.88
C TRP A 161 8.90 -19.28 16.53
N LEU A 162 7.76 -18.84 15.99
CA LEU A 162 7.03 -17.69 16.50
C LEU A 162 6.64 -17.86 17.96
N VAL A 163 6.03 -18.99 18.32
CA VAL A 163 5.58 -19.23 19.70
C VAL A 163 6.75 -19.34 20.68
N SER A 164 7.93 -19.77 20.22
CA SER A 164 9.15 -19.78 21.05
C SER A 164 9.64 -18.39 21.46
N LYS A 165 9.15 -17.33 20.80
CA LYS A 165 9.49 -15.93 21.11
C LYS A 165 8.54 -15.28 22.12
N GLN A 166 7.52 -15.99 22.60
CA GLN A 166 6.63 -15.47 23.61
C GLN A 166 7.35 -15.32 24.96
N HIS A 167 7.19 -14.17 25.60
CA HIS A 167 7.68 -13.96 26.96
C HIS A 167 6.78 -14.68 27.97
N SER A 168 7.28 -14.93 29.17
CA SER A 168 6.51 -15.56 30.27
C SER A 168 5.22 -14.80 30.62
N THR A 169 5.17 -13.50 30.35
CA THR A 169 3.98 -12.66 30.57
C THR A 169 2.88 -12.86 29.52
N GLY A 170 3.17 -13.55 28.41
CA GLY A 170 2.31 -13.69 27.23
C GLY A 170 2.59 -12.68 26.11
N ARG A 171 3.48 -11.70 26.35
CA ARG A 171 3.86 -10.63 25.41
C ARG A 171 4.78 -11.16 24.30
N PHE A 172 4.67 -10.56 23.12
CA PHE A 172 5.64 -10.67 22.04
C PHE A 172 6.35 -9.33 21.82
N ASP A 173 7.67 -9.38 21.68
CA ASP A 173 8.51 -8.25 21.28
C ASP A 173 9.16 -8.54 19.92
N GLU A 174 9.45 -7.49 19.16
CA GLU A 174 10.06 -7.64 17.84
C GLU A 174 11.52 -8.10 17.97
N ILE A 175 11.98 -8.89 17.00
CA ILE A 175 13.37 -9.29 16.86
C ILE A 175 13.91 -8.71 15.55
N GLY A 176 15.13 -8.19 15.59
CA GLY A 176 15.75 -7.54 14.45
C GLY A 176 15.36 -6.07 14.32
N SER A 177 15.41 -5.55 13.09
CA SER A 177 15.22 -4.12 12.85
C SER A 177 13.75 -3.73 12.84
N VAL A 178 13.43 -2.64 13.54
CA VAL A 178 12.11 -2.00 13.51
C VAL A 178 11.96 -1.23 12.20
N ILE A 179 11.14 -1.78 11.31
CA ILE A 179 10.77 -1.19 10.02
C ILE A 179 9.36 -0.59 10.03
N HIS A 180 8.54 -0.95 11.02
CA HIS A 180 7.19 -0.48 11.23
C HIS A 180 6.97 -0.15 12.71
N LYS A 181 7.14 1.12 13.07
CA LYS A 181 7.17 1.57 14.48
C LYS A 181 5.87 1.28 15.24
N ASP A 182 4.72 1.51 14.61
CA ASP A 182 3.44 1.31 15.31
C ASP A 182 3.12 -0.17 15.56
N MET A 183 3.58 -1.08 14.71
CA MET A 183 3.43 -2.52 14.93
C MET A 183 4.52 -3.07 15.87
N GLN A 184 5.78 -2.71 15.63
CA GLN A 184 6.96 -3.37 16.21
C GLN A 184 7.61 -2.59 17.37
N GLY A 185 7.37 -1.29 17.50
CA GLY A 185 8.20 -0.36 18.27
C GLY A 185 8.16 -0.52 19.79
N GLY A 186 7.32 -1.39 20.35
CA GLY A 186 7.34 -1.77 21.77
C GLY A 186 6.98 -0.67 22.80
N LEU A 187 6.92 0.60 22.40
CA LEU A 187 6.67 1.77 23.27
C LEU A 187 5.30 1.73 23.98
N ARG A 188 4.35 0.96 23.45
CA ARG A 188 2.99 0.81 23.99
C ARG A 188 2.77 -0.62 24.52
N ASN A 189 3.71 -1.07 25.33
CA ASN A 189 3.73 -2.40 25.97
C ASN A 189 3.70 -3.60 25.01
N GLY A 190 4.00 -3.42 23.72
CA GLY A 190 3.95 -4.53 22.73
C GLY A 190 2.54 -5.07 22.45
N ILE A 191 1.49 -4.28 22.71
CA ILE A 191 0.08 -4.70 22.52
C ILE A 191 -0.23 -5.01 21.04
N ALA A 192 0.20 -4.14 20.12
CA ALA A 192 -0.06 -4.32 18.68
C ALA A 192 0.53 -5.64 18.16
N LEU A 193 1.85 -5.85 18.36
CA LEU A 193 2.53 -7.06 17.92
C LEU A 193 1.95 -8.33 18.57
N THR A 194 1.71 -8.29 19.89
CA THR A 194 1.12 -9.43 20.60
C THR A 194 -0.26 -9.77 20.03
N SER A 195 -1.11 -8.77 19.82
CA SER A 195 -2.45 -8.96 19.25
C SER A 195 -2.39 -9.48 17.82
N TYR A 196 -1.44 -9.00 17.02
CA TYR A 196 -1.23 -9.43 15.64
C TYR A 196 -0.79 -10.89 15.56
N VAL A 197 0.16 -11.31 16.40
CA VAL A 197 0.61 -12.71 16.50
C VAL A 197 -0.54 -13.61 16.94
N LEU A 198 -1.33 -13.19 17.93
CA LEU A 198 -2.50 -13.95 18.36
C LEU A 198 -3.54 -14.09 17.24
N ALA A 199 -3.83 -13.02 16.51
CA ALA A 199 -4.72 -13.07 15.35
C ALA A 199 -4.18 -14.02 14.26
N ALA A 200 -2.87 -14.05 14.02
CA ALA A 200 -2.24 -14.97 13.08
C ALA A 200 -2.40 -16.44 13.49
N LEU A 201 -2.24 -16.76 14.79
CA LEU A 201 -2.45 -18.10 15.32
C LEU A 201 -3.93 -18.50 15.29
N LEU A 202 -4.84 -17.59 15.64
CA LEU A 202 -6.28 -17.86 15.74
C LEU A 202 -6.96 -18.07 14.39
N GLU A 203 -6.43 -17.46 13.33
CA GLU A 203 -6.93 -17.65 11.97
C GLU A 203 -6.47 -18.97 11.32
N ASN A 204 -5.62 -19.74 12.00
CA ASN A 204 -5.17 -21.07 11.57
C ASN A 204 -5.72 -22.12 12.55
N GLU A 205 -6.64 -22.98 12.09
CA GLU A 205 -7.29 -23.98 12.95
C GLU A 205 -6.31 -24.97 13.57
N ASP A 206 -5.30 -25.45 12.82
CA ASP A 206 -4.30 -26.38 13.34
C ASP A 206 -3.41 -25.69 14.38
N ALA A 207 -2.99 -24.45 14.11
CA ALA A 207 -2.17 -23.66 15.02
C ALA A 207 -2.92 -23.28 16.30
N LYS A 208 -4.21 -22.96 16.16
CA LYS A 208 -5.11 -22.64 17.27
C LYS A 208 -5.20 -23.79 18.27
N VAL A 209 -5.27 -25.03 17.78
CA VAL A 209 -5.28 -26.23 18.62
C VAL A 209 -3.88 -26.52 19.18
N LYS A 210 -2.86 -26.60 18.33
CA LYS A 210 -1.47 -26.96 18.73
C LYS A 210 -0.87 -25.97 19.74
N HIS A 211 -1.18 -24.68 19.61
CA HIS A 211 -0.59 -23.60 20.41
C HIS A 211 -1.58 -22.95 21.39
N ALA A 212 -2.60 -23.69 21.83
CA ALA A 212 -3.65 -23.20 22.72
C ALA A 212 -3.10 -22.52 24.00
N VAL A 213 -2.04 -23.07 24.61
CA VAL A 213 -1.41 -22.51 25.82
C VAL A 213 -0.79 -21.12 25.54
N VAL A 214 -0.12 -20.96 24.40
CA VAL A 214 0.50 -19.70 23.99
C VAL A 214 -0.57 -18.63 23.74
N ILE A 215 -1.67 -19.03 23.09
CA ILE A 215 -2.84 -18.17 22.86
C ILE A 215 -3.45 -17.75 24.21
N GLN A 216 -3.63 -18.68 25.14
CA GLN A 216 -4.17 -18.40 26.47
C GLN A 216 -3.28 -17.40 27.24
N ASN A 217 -1.96 -17.59 27.21
CA ASN A 217 -1.02 -16.67 27.84
C ASN A 217 -1.09 -15.26 27.23
N GLY A 218 -1.14 -15.17 25.90
CA GLY A 218 -1.26 -13.90 25.19
C GLY A 218 -2.60 -13.21 25.43
N MET A 219 -3.71 -13.94 25.48
CA MET A 219 -5.01 -13.38 25.87
C MET A 219 -5.01 -12.91 27.33
N GLY A 220 -4.37 -13.65 28.23
CA GLY A 220 -4.14 -13.22 29.61
C GLY A 220 -3.33 -11.93 29.69
N PHE A 221 -2.31 -11.78 28.83
CA PHE A 221 -1.57 -10.52 28.69
C PHE A 221 -2.46 -9.36 28.24
N LEU A 222 -3.24 -9.53 27.17
CA LEU A 222 -4.15 -8.50 26.67
C LEU A 222 -5.22 -8.12 27.69
N SER A 223 -5.79 -9.11 28.39
CA SER A 223 -6.79 -8.91 29.43
C SER A 223 -6.26 -8.05 30.59
N ARG A 224 -5.06 -8.36 31.11
CA ARG A 224 -4.42 -7.58 32.19
C ARG A 224 -4.13 -6.12 31.80
N HIS A 225 -3.87 -5.86 30.52
CA HIS A 225 -3.53 -4.52 30.03
C HIS A 225 -4.72 -3.77 29.43
N PHE A 226 -5.90 -4.40 29.34
CA PHE A 226 -7.05 -3.91 28.58
C PHE A 226 -7.42 -2.45 28.90
N ASP A 227 -7.47 -2.11 30.19
CA ASP A 227 -7.83 -0.77 30.64
C ASP A 227 -6.82 0.28 30.17
N GLY A 228 -5.52 -0.08 30.13
CA GLY A 228 -4.42 0.77 29.67
C GLY A 228 -4.30 0.92 28.14
N ILE A 229 -5.03 0.13 27.34
CA ILE A 229 -5.00 0.24 25.87
C ILE A 229 -5.74 1.50 25.42
N ASN A 230 -5.01 2.59 25.24
CA ASN A 230 -5.56 3.90 24.86
C ASN A 230 -5.42 4.25 23.39
N ASN A 231 -4.39 3.71 22.72
CA ASN A 231 -4.15 3.95 21.30
C ASN A 231 -5.16 3.15 20.45
N PRO A 232 -5.91 3.79 19.54
CA PRO A 232 -6.90 3.08 18.73
C PRO A 232 -6.33 2.04 17.77
N TYR A 233 -5.08 2.19 17.33
CA TYR A 233 -4.41 1.19 16.48
C TYR A 233 -4.23 -0.12 17.24
N ASP A 234 -3.60 -0.06 18.41
CA ASP A 234 -3.39 -1.22 19.29
C ASP A 234 -4.73 -1.87 19.69
N LEU A 235 -5.72 -1.04 20.04
CA LEU A 235 -7.05 -1.51 20.44
C LEU A 235 -7.79 -2.21 19.30
N SER A 236 -7.65 -1.74 18.06
CA SER A 236 -8.33 -2.35 16.91
C SER A 236 -7.86 -3.78 16.65
N ILE A 237 -6.54 -4.02 16.71
CA ILE A 237 -5.95 -5.35 16.50
C ILE A 237 -6.27 -6.25 17.71
N ALA A 238 -6.17 -5.74 18.93
CA ALA A 238 -6.52 -6.47 20.15
C ALA A 238 -8.00 -6.89 20.16
N THR A 239 -8.90 -5.98 19.77
CA THR A 239 -10.33 -6.25 19.66
C THR A 239 -10.58 -7.36 18.65
N TYR A 240 -9.97 -7.28 17.47
CA TYR A 240 -10.11 -8.32 16.45
C TYR A 240 -9.60 -9.68 16.93
N ALA A 241 -8.45 -9.74 17.59
CA ALA A 241 -7.92 -10.96 18.19
C ALA A 241 -8.87 -11.53 19.28
N MET A 242 -9.45 -10.68 20.13
CA MET A 242 -10.44 -11.09 21.14
C MET A 242 -11.72 -11.65 20.51
N TRP A 243 -12.18 -11.08 19.39
CA TRP A 243 -13.32 -11.61 18.64
C TRP A 243 -13.01 -12.97 18.01
N LEU A 244 -11.85 -13.14 17.38
CA LEU A 244 -11.37 -14.42 16.85
C LEU A 244 -11.28 -15.51 17.93
N ASN A 245 -10.86 -15.13 19.14
CA ASN A 245 -10.74 -16.06 20.26
C ASN A 245 -12.09 -16.39 20.93
N GLY A 246 -13.09 -15.52 20.80
CA GLY A 246 -14.31 -15.60 21.61
C GLY A 246 -14.09 -15.17 23.06
N HIS A 247 -13.12 -14.29 23.32
CA HIS A 247 -12.73 -13.85 24.65
C HIS A 247 -13.87 -13.09 25.37
N SER A 248 -13.97 -13.19 26.69
CA SER A 248 -15.04 -12.55 27.49
C SER A 248 -15.05 -11.02 27.38
N LEU A 249 -13.91 -10.39 27.08
CA LEU A 249 -13.78 -8.94 26.90
C LEU A 249 -14.09 -8.46 25.47
N LYS A 250 -14.40 -9.34 24.50
CA LYS A 250 -14.56 -8.95 23.08
C LYS A 250 -15.60 -7.84 22.87
N ASP A 251 -16.72 -7.89 23.58
CA ASP A 251 -17.79 -6.90 23.50
C ASP A 251 -17.39 -5.57 24.16
N ALA A 252 -16.74 -5.64 25.32
CA ALA A 252 -16.20 -4.46 26.00
C ALA A 252 -15.10 -3.77 25.17
N ALA A 253 -14.24 -4.56 24.53
CA ALA A 253 -13.18 -4.07 23.65
C ALA A 253 -13.75 -3.38 22.41
N LEU A 254 -14.74 -4.00 21.76
CA LEU A 254 -15.42 -3.39 20.62
C LEU A 254 -16.14 -2.10 21.00
N LYS A 255 -16.81 -2.06 22.15
CA LYS A 255 -17.42 -0.82 22.66
C LYS A 255 -16.37 0.28 22.87
N LYS A 256 -15.29 -0.02 23.59
CA LYS A 256 -14.17 0.92 23.81
C LYS A 256 -13.55 1.40 22.49
N LEU A 257 -13.50 0.54 21.47
CA LEU A 257 -13.01 0.90 20.15
C LEU A 257 -13.99 1.85 19.44
N ILE A 258 -15.29 1.55 19.46
CA ILE A 258 -16.34 2.40 18.87
C ILE A 258 -16.31 3.81 19.48
N ASP A 259 -16.14 3.91 20.80
CA ASP A 259 -16.07 5.18 21.52
C ASP A 259 -14.87 6.05 21.09
N LYS A 260 -13.84 5.45 20.46
CA LYS A 260 -12.66 6.13 19.91
C LYS A 260 -12.77 6.41 18.40
N SER A 261 -13.89 6.11 17.78
CA SER A 261 -14.10 6.36 16.35
C SER A 261 -14.41 7.83 16.05
N THR A 262 -14.08 8.26 14.84
CA THR A 262 -14.32 9.60 14.32
C THR A 262 -15.38 9.54 13.21
N PRO A 263 -16.61 10.06 13.44
CA PRO A 263 -17.60 10.20 12.39
C PRO A 263 -17.32 11.46 11.54
N THR A 264 -17.47 11.36 10.22
CA THR A 264 -17.27 12.47 9.26
C THR A 264 -18.36 12.51 8.20
N ASN A 265 -18.36 13.57 7.37
CA ASN A 265 -19.30 13.74 6.26
C ASN A 265 -20.75 13.56 6.70
N ASN A 266 -21.18 14.36 7.69
CA ASN A 266 -22.52 14.26 8.31
C ASN A 266 -22.85 12.85 8.82
N GLN A 267 -21.87 12.17 9.42
CA GLN A 267 -21.96 10.81 9.97
C GLN A 267 -22.14 9.69 8.93
N THR A 268 -21.98 10.01 7.64
CA THR A 268 -22.03 9.01 6.56
C THR A 268 -20.74 8.18 6.47
N GLU A 269 -19.65 8.65 7.08
CA GLU A 269 -18.36 7.98 7.15
C GLU A 269 -17.91 7.84 8.61
N ARG A 270 -17.16 6.77 8.91
CA ARG A 270 -16.58 6.52 10.24
C ARG A 270 -15.19 5.92 10.08
N TYR A 271 -14.22 6.40 10.84
CA TYR A 271 -12.85 5.86 10.81
C TYR A 271 -12.15 6.03 12.16
N TRP A 272 -10.91 5.54 12.27
CA TRP A 272 -10.08 5.72 13.46
C TRP A 272 -8.85 6.58 13.15
N GLU A 273 -8.76 7.73 13.83
CA GLU A 273 -7.68 8.69 13.69
C GLU A 273 -6.42 8.17 14.41
N THR A 274 -5.46 7.67 13.63
CA THR A 274 -4.14 7.20 14.06
C THR A 274 -3.10 7.54 12.97
N THR A 275 -1.82 7.26 13.20
CA THR A 275 -0.80 7.35 12.14
C THR A 275 -1.10 6.39 10.97
N ASN A 276 -1.68 5.22 11.25
CA ASN A 276 -2.04 4.19 10.27
C ASN A 276 -3.56 4.02 10.21
N LYS A 277 -4.26 5.08 9.76
CA LYS A 277 -5.72 5.19 9.78
C LYS A 277 -6.41 4.03 9.06
N ILE A 278 -5.88 3.63 7.90
CA ILE A 278 -6.47 2.58 7.05
C ILE A 278 -6.42 1.24 7.79
N GLU A 279 -5.27 0.84 8.33
CA GLU A 279 -5.13 -0.41 9.08
C GLU A 279 -6.06 -0.46 10.30
N ALA A 280 -6.03 0.58 11.16
CA ALA A 280 -6.86 0.62 12.36
C ALA A 280 -8.36 0.51 12.01
N THR A 281 -8.77 1.23 10.97
CA THR A 281 -10.16 1.24 10.50
C THR A 281 -10.57 -0.10 9.88
N ALA A 282 -9.65 -0.77 9.18
CA ALA A 282 -9.90 -2.09 8.60
C ALA A 282 -10.00 -3.19 9.67
N TYR A 283 -9.13 -3.19 10.69
CA TYR A 283 -9.27 -4.10 11.84
C TYR A 283 -10.56 -3.86 12.63
N ALA A 284 -10.96 -2.60 12.79
CA ALA A 284 -12.25 -2.25 13.36
C ALA A 284 -13.40 -2.83 12.52
N LEU A 285 -13.37 -2.66 11.19
CA LEU A 285 -14.39 -3.22 10.29
C LEU A 285 -14.46 -4.75 10.37
N LEU A 286 -13.32 -5.45 10.43
CA LEU A 286 -13.30 -6.90 10.63
C LEU A 286 -14.00 -7.30 11.94
N SER A 287 -13.77 -6.55 13.02
CA SER A 287 -14.45 -6.77 14.31
C SER A 287 -15.96 -6.52 14.22
N PHE A 288 -16.39 -5.50 13.47
CA PHE A 288 -17.82 -5.24 13.21
C PHE A 288 -18.48 -6.38 12.42
N VAL A 289 -17.79 -6.91 11.40
CA VAL A 289 -18.29 -8.06 10.63
C VAL A 289 -18.43 -9.30 11.52
N MET A 290 -17.44 -9.54 12.40
CA MET A 290 -17.51 -10.65 13.37
C MET A 290 -18.62 -10.48 14.40
N ALA A 291 -18.92 -9.25 14.80
CA ALA A 291 -20.02 -8.91 15.69
C ALA A 291 -21.38 -8.79 14.97
N GLU A 292 -21.44 -9.11 13.68
CA GLU A 292 -22.64 -9.02 12.83
C GLU A 292 -23.27 -7.61 12.77
N LYS A 293 -22.48 -6.57 13.07
CA LYS A 293 -22.89 -5.15 13.03
C LYS A 293 -22.80 -4.58 11.61
N TYR A 294 -23.44 -5.24 10.64
CA TYR A 294 -23.28 -4.92 9.21
C TYR A 294 -23.72 -3.49 8.85
N LEU A 295 -24.88 -3.05 9.35
CA LEU A 295 -25.41 -1.70 9.09
C LEU A 295 -24.50 -0.61 9.67
N GLU A 296 -23.96 -0.81 10.87
CA GLU A 296 -23.00 0.11 11.50
C GLU A 296 -21.62 0.06 10.82
N GLY A 297 -21.32 -1.03 10.09
CA GLY A 297 -20.11 -1.21 9.30
C GLY A 297 -20.11 -0.46 7.96
N ILE A 298 -21.28 -0.12 7.40
CA ILE A 298 -21.40 0.59 6.12
C ILE A 298 -20.68 1.95 6.13
N PRO A 299 -20.82 2.83 7.15
CA PRO A 299 -20.04 4.06 7.23
C PRO A 299 -18.52 3.84 7.26
N ILE A 300 -18.07 2.74 7.86
CA ILE A 300 -16.64 2.37 7.93
C ILE A 300 -16.14 1.95 6.56
N MET A 301 -16.91 1.09 5.89
CA MET A 301 -16.65 0.67 4.51
C MET A 301 -16.62 1.88 3.56
N ARG A 302 -17.53 2.84 3.72
CA ARG A 302 -17.59 4.05 2.88
C ARG A 302 -16.32 4.86 2.98
N TRP A 303 -15.79 5.02 4.20
CA TRP A 303 -14.53 5.72 4.41
C TRP A 303 -13.35 4.95 3.77
N LEU A 304 -13.24 3.64 4.03
CA LEU A 304 -12.17 2.78 3.49
C LEU A 304 -12.16 2.76 1.96
N VAL A 305 -13.33 2.60 1.33
CA VAL A 305 -13.47 2.64 -0.14
C VAL A 305 -12.93 3.94 -0.72
N ASN A 306 -13.10 5.06 -0.03
CA ASN A 306 -12.61 6.37 -0.45
C ASN A 306 -11.11 6.61 -0.19
N GLN A 307 -10.42 5.72 0.55
CA GLN A 307 -8.96 5.79 0.73
C GLN A 307 -8.18 4.90 -0.25
N ARG A 308 -8.88 4.22 -1.18
CA ARG A 308 -8.24 3.31 -2.13
C ARG A 308 -7.34 4.05 -3.12
N TYR A 309 -6.33 3.35 -3.60
CA TYR A 309 -5.45 3.80 -4.67
C TYR A 309 -6.07 3.50 -6.05
N VAL A 310 -5.56 4.12 -7.11
CA VAL A 310 -6.12 4.03 -8.48
C VAL A 310 -6.22 2.60 -9.03
N THR A 311 -5.33 1.71 -8.60
CA THR A 311 -5.35 0.28 -8.96
C THR A 311 -6.42 -0.53 -8.21
N GLY A 312 -7.14 0.11 -7.29
CA GLY A 312 -8.11 -0.51 -6.40
C GLY A 312 -7.52 -1.09 -5.11
N SER A 313 -6.20 -1.10 -4.97
CA SER A 313 -5.48 -1.41 -3.71
C SER A 313 -5.57 -0.25 -2.72
N PHE A 314 -4.75 -0.26 -1.67
CA PHE A 314 -4.47 0.93 -0.86
C PHE A 314 -3.00 1.35 -1.07
N PRO A 315 -2.59 2.58 -0.72
CA PRO A 315 -1.24 3.05 -1.04
C PRO A 315 -0.07 2.26 -0.42
N ARG A 316 -0.33 1.49 0.65
CA ARG A 316 0.68 0.73 1.41
C ARG A 316 0.37 -0.77 1.42
N THR A 317 1.38 -1.58 1.74
CA THR A 317 1.33 -3.05 1.76
C THR A 317 0.37 -3.57 2.84
N GLN A 318 0.57 -3.20 4.10
CA GLN A 318 -0.35 -3.59 5.19
C GLN A 318 -1.77 -3.05 4.97
N ASP A 319 -1.90 -1.77 4.58
CA ASP A 319 -3.18 -1.16 4.23
C ASP A 319 -3.93 -1.99 3.18
N THR A 320 -3.22 -2.40 2.13
CA THR A 320 -3.81 -3.19 1.05
C THR A 320 -4.29 -4.53 1.58
N PHE A 321 -3.48 -5.19 2.39
CA PHE A 321 -3.86 -6.48 2.95
C PHE A 321 -5.11 -6.37 3.84
N VAL A 322 -5.01 -5.67 4.96
CA VAL A 322 -6.11 -5.64 5.93
C VAL A 322 -7.32 -4.89 5.38
N GLY A 323 -7.10 -3.84 4.60
CA GLY A 323 -8.14 -3.05 3.96
C GLY A 323 -8.95 -3.87 2.97
N LEU A 324 -8.31 -4.59 2.04
CA LEU A 324 -9.04 -5.45 1.11
C LEU A 324 -9.72 -6.61 1.84
N LYS A 325 -9.06 -7.26 2.81
CA LYS A 325 -9.67 -8.32 3.61
C LYS A 325 -10.94 -7.84 4.33
N ALA A 326 -10.91 -6.64 4.92
CA ALA A 326 -12.05 -6.07 5.62
C ALA A 326 -13.20 -5.72 4.67
N LEU A 327 -12.87 -5.08 3.55
CA LEU A 327 -13.84 -4.72 2.51
C LEU A 327 -14.52 -5.96 1.91
N THR A 328 -13.76 -7.01 1.59
CA THR A 328 -14.33 -8.25 1.05
C THR A 328 -15.20 -8.95 2.08
N LYS A 329 -14.77 -9.06 3.34
CA LYS A 329 -15.54 -9.72 4.39
C LYS A 329 -16.88 -9.05 4.67
N LEU A 330 -16.97 -7.73 4.61
CA LEU A 330 -18.28 -7.06 4.69
C LEU A 330 -19.06 -7.23 3.39
N ALA A 331 -18.43 -7.08 2.23
CA ALA A 331 -19.10 -7.22 0.93
C ALA A 331 -19.75 -8.61 0.76
N GLU A 332 -19.11 -9.68 1.22
CA GLU A 332 -19.66 -11.05 1.26
C GLU A 332 -20.99 -11.13 2.03
N LYS A 333 -21.21 -10.24 3.01
CA LYS A 333 -22.40 -10.24 3.88
C LYS A 333 -23.51 -9.31 3.41
N ILE A 334 -23.16 -8.21 2.73
CA ILE A 334 -24.14 -7.17 2.37
C ILE A 334 -24.47 -7.11 0.88
N SER A 335 -23.65 -7.71 0.00
CA SER A 335 -23.85 -7.56 -1.44
C SER A 335 -25.10 -8.32 -1.91
N PRO A 336 -25.95 -7.72 -2.75
CA PRO A 336 -27.11 -8.39 -3.32
C PRO A 336 -26.69 -9.57 -4.22
N SER A 337 -27.58 -10.55 -4.37
CA SER A 337 -27.34 -11.74 -5.22
C SER A 337 -27.33 -11.45 -6.72
N ARG A 338 -27.78 -10.27 -7.14
CA ARG A 338 -27.81 -9.84 -8.54
C ARG A 338 -27.56 -8.34 -8.69
N ASN A 339 -26.95 -7.98 -9.81
CA ASN A 339 -26.85 -6.61 -10.27
C ASN A 339 -27.84 -6.41 -11.42
N ASP A 340 -28.63 -5.36 -11.35
CA ASP A 340 -29.51 -4.85 -12.40
C ASP A 340 -29.80 -3.37 -12.10
N TYR A 341 -28.97 -2.49 -12.63
CA TYR A 341 -29.09 -1.06 -12.42
C TYR A 341 -28.63 -0.24 -13.61
N THR A 342 -29.16 0.98 -13.68
CA THR A 342 -28.79 1.98 -14.67
C THR A 342 -28.20 3.18 -13.97
N ILE A 343 -27.06 3.65 -14.48
CA ILE A 343 -26.36 4.84 -14.02
C ILE A 343 -26.49 5.90 -15.11
N GLN A 344 -27.10 7.03 -14.76
CA GLN A 344 -27.13 8.23 -15.57
C GLN A 344 -26.09 9.21 -15.02
N LEU A 345 -25.01 9.40 -15.77
CA LEU A 345 -23.96 10.38 -15.48
C LEU A 345 -24.26 11.69 -16.22
N LYS A 346 -24.45 12.78 -15.47
CA LYS A 346 -24.61 14.13 -16.01
C LYS A 346 -23.41 14.98 -15.68
N PHE A 347 -22.89 15.66 -16.70
CA PHE A 347 -21.79 16.60 -16.57
C PHE A 347 -21.91 17.70 -17.62
N LYS A 348 -21.78 18.97 -17.20
CA LYS A 348 -22.06 20.14 -18.04
C LYS A 348 -23.43 20.04 -18.72
N LYS A 349 -23.46 19.89 -20.06
CA LYS A 349 -24.66 19.71 -20.89
C LYS A 349 -24.79 18.29 -21.44
N SER A 350 -23.86 17.40 -21.09
CA SER A 350 -23.80 16.02 -21.58
C SER A 350 -24.46 15.07 -20.59
N THR A 351 -25.00 13.98 -21.12
CA THR A 351 -25.53 12.87 -20.32
C THR A 351 -25.06 11.56 -20.93
N ARG A 352 -24.64 10.65 -20.07
CA ARG A 352 -24.22 9.28 -20.42
C ARG A 352 -25.00 8.28 -19.59
N TYR A 353 -25.24 7.12 -20.18
CA TYR A 353 -25.97 6.03 -19.55
C TYR A 353 -25.11 4.78 -19.54
N PHE A 354 -25.01 4.15 -18.38
CA PHE A 354 -24.41 2.84 -18.21
C PHE A 354 -25.48 1.90 -17.68
N HIS A 355 -25.62 0.73 -18.28
CA HIS A 355 -26.44 -0.33 -17.75
C HIS A 355 -25.52 -1.47 -17.33
N ILE A 356 -25.73 -2.01 -16.13
CA ILE A 356 -24.94 -3.10 -15.56
C ILE A 356 -25.91 -4.17 -15.09
N ASN A 357 -25.70 -5.39 -15.57
CA ASN A 357 -26.36 -6.58 -15.08
C ASN A 357 -25.33 -7.56 -14.47
N SER A 358 -25.78 -8.67 -13.89
CA SER A 358 -24.89 -9.67 -13.27
C SER A 358 -23.86 -10.31 -14.20
N GLN A 359 -24.04 -10.27 -15.53
CA GLN A 359 -23.06 -10.78 -16.49
C GLN A 359 -21.89 -9.80 -16.67
N ASP A 360 -22.10 -8.52 -16.36
CA ASP A 360 -21.09 -7.47 -16.49
C ASP A 360 -20.17 -7.36 -15.26
N ILE A 361 -20.13 -8.34 -14.34
CA ILE A 361 -19.45 -8.23 -13.02
C ILE A 361 -17.94 -7.95 -13.08
N ASN A 362 -17.31 -8.12 -14.26
CA ASN A 362 -15.89 -7.81 -14.49
C ASN A 362 -15.67 -6.69 -15.51
N VAL A 363 -16.75 -6.12 -16.05
CA VAL A 363 -16.67 -5.09 -17.08
C VAL A 363 -16.64 -3.72 -16.42
N THR A 364 -15.46 -3.12 -16.41
CA THR A 364 -15.31 -1.71 -16.06
C THR A 364 -15.85 -0.84 -17.21
N LYS A 365 -16.70 0.13 -16.90
CA LYS A 365 -17.13 1.17 -17.85
C LYS A 365 -16.43 2.48 -17.52
N TYR A 366 -16.04 3.24 -18.52
CA TYR A 366 -15.33 4.52 -18.36
C TYR A 366 -15.94 5.61 -19.24
N GLU A 367 -15.75 6.86 -18.85
CA GLU A 367 -16.04 8.05 -19.65
C GLU A 367 -15.00 9.14 -19.34
N ASP A 368 -14.43 9.72 -20.39
CA ASP A 368 -13.55 10.89 -20.27
C ASP A 368 -14.36 12.13 -19.89
N ILE A 369 -13.92 12.82 -18.85
CA ILE A 369 -14.57 14.02 -18.34
C ILE A 369 -13.77 15.26 -18.76
N PRO A 370 -14.40 16.28 -19.37
CA PRO A 370 -13.70 17.50 -19.75
C PRO A 370 -13.04 18.19 -18.55
N GLU A 371 -11.81 18.69 -18.73
CA GLU A 371 -10.92 19.19 -17.66
C GLU A 371 -11.49 20.34 -16.82
N ASP A 372 -12.37 21.16 -17.40
CA ASP A 372 -13.03 22.32 -16.79
C ASP A 372 -14.36 21.96 -16.08
N THR A 373 -14.70 20.67 -16.03
CA THR A 373 -15.85 20.18 -15.25
C THR A 373 -15.58 20.37 -13.76
N LYS A 374 -16.57 20.89 -13.03
CA LYS A 374 -16.47 21.11 -11.57
C LYS A 374 -17.34 20.17 -10.74
N VAL A 375 -18.41 19.67 -11.32
CA VAL A 375 -19.41 18.84 -10.63
C VAL A 375 -19.87 17.75 -11.56
N LEU A 376 -20.00 16.54 -11.02
CA LEU A 376 -20.66 15.40 -11.64
C LEU A 376 -21.90 15.06 -10.82
N GLU A 377 -23.03 14.87 -11.50
CA GLU A 377 -24.27 14.35 -10.92
C GLU A 377 -24.48 12.94 -11.46
N ILE A 378 -24.61 11.97 -10.56
CA ILE A 378 -24.70 10.55 -10.89
C ILE A 378 -26.00 10.00 -10.31
N ASN A 379 -26.97 9.70 -11.17
CA ASN A 379 -28.24 9.12 -10.76
C ASN A 379 -28.19 7.61 -10.98
N VAL A 380 -28.35 6.84 -9.91
CA VAL A 380 -28.36 5.38 -9.94
C VAL A 380 -29.77 4.90 -9.67
N GLY A 381 -30.31 4.05 -10.53
CA GLY A 381 -31.62 3.43 -10.37
C GLY A 381 -31.56 1.93 -10.61
N GLY A 382 -31.96 1.12 -9.61
CA GLY A 382 -31.97 -0.34 -9.74
C GLY A 382 -31.70 -1.10 -8.45
N ILE A 383 -31.16 -2.31 -8.59
CA ILE A 383 -30.81 -3.26 -7.53
C ILE A 383 -29.37 -3.73 -7.76
N GLY A 384 -28.56 -3.83 -6.71
CA GLY A 384 -27.22 -4.38 -6.83
C GLY A 384 -26.15 -3.58 -6.10
N PHE A 385 -24.90 -3.97 -6.32
CA PHE A 385 -23.71 -3.30 -5.84
C PHE A 385 -23.00 -2.59 -6.99
N GLY A 386 -22.49 -1.40 -6.73
CA GLY A 386 -21.63 -0.71 -7.67
C GLY A 386 -20.75 0.33 -7.02
N LEU A 387 -19.63 0.59 -7.68
CA LEU A 387 -18.62 1.53 -7.27
C LEU A 387 -18.48 2.61 -8.35
N LEU A 388 -18.68 3.85 -7.93
CA LEU A 388 -18.59 5.07 -8.71
C LEU A 388 -17.26 5.74 -8.37
N GLN A 389 -16.37 5.87 -9.34
CA GLN A 389 -15.04 6.42 -9.10
C GLN A 389 -14.75 7.57 -10.06
N VAL A 390 -14.02 8.55 -9.56
CA VAL A 390 -13.44 9.59 -10.39
C VAL A 390 -11.95 9.59 -10.15
N VAL A 391 -11.19 9.42 -11.23
CA VAL A 391 -9.74 9.45 -11.22
C VAL A 391 -9.31 10.77 -11.84
N TYR A 392 -8.48 11.52 -11.12
CA TYR A 392 -7.82 12.72 -11.60
C TYR A 392 -6.33 12.43 -11.71
N GLN A 393 -5.75 12.78 -12.84
CA GLN A 393 -4.32 12.82 -13.03
C GLN A 393 -3.95 14.26 -13.36
N PHE A 394 -2.98 14.80 -12.65
CA PHE A 394 -2.43 16.11 -12.95
C PHE A 394 -0.94 16.12 -12.66
N SER A 395 -0.24 16.98 -13.40
CA SER A 395 1.17 17.23 -13.21
C SER A 395 1.36 18.41 -12.26
N LEU A 396 2.31 18.27 -11.34
CA LEU A 396 2.83 19.38 -10.54
C LEU A 396 4.30 19.61 -10.87
N ASN A 397 4.69 20.87 -11.05
CA ASN A 397 6.09 21.26 -11.16
C ASN A 397 6.96 20.60 -10.06
N LEU A 398 8.09 20.06 -10.47
CA LEU A 398 9.10 19.49 -9.60
C LEU A 398 9.83 20.62 -8.86
N GLU A 399 9.48 20.82 -7.59
CA GLU A 399 10.14 21.78 -6.70
C GLU A 399 10.85 21.06 -5.55
N ASN A 400 11.91 21.68 -5.02
CA ASN A 400 12.56 21.20 -3.82
C ASN A 400 11.58 21.27 -2.64
N PHE A 401 11.42 20.15 -1.93
CA PHE A 401 10.51 20.06 -0.78
C PHE A 401 11.13 19.18 0.29
N GLU A 402 10.93 19.54 1.54
CA GLU A 402 11.42 18.80 2.70
C GLU A 402 10.36 18.81 3.79
N ASN A 403 9.99 17.63 4.27
CA ASN A 403 9.14 17.46 5.44
C ASN A 403 9.61 16.24 6.24
N ARG A 404 10.11 16.49 7.46
CA ARG A 404 10.68 15.48 8.37
C ARG A 404 11.90 14.72 7.85
N PHE A 405 12.37 14.98 6.63
CA PHE A 405 13.66 14.55 6.12
C PHE A 405 14.44 15.74 5.61
N GLN A 406 15.76 15.68 5.77
CA GLN A 406 16.70 16.54 5.06
C GLN A 406 17.37 15.70 3.97
N LEU A 407 17.53 16.28 2.78
CA LEU A 407 18.14 15.64 1.62
C LEU A 407 19.09 16.62 0.94
N ASP A 408 20.36 16.25 0.83
CA ASP A 408 21.38 17.04 0.14
C ASP A 408 21.99 16.25 -1.02
N LEU A 409 22.20 16.95 -2.14
CA LEU A 409 22.83 16.42 -3.34
C LEU A 409 24.08 17.22 -3.65
N ASN A 410 25.20 16.53 -3.88
CA ASN A 410 26.45 17.16 -4.28
C ASN A 410 27.06 16.43 -5.49
N ARG A 411 27.07 17.09 -6.64
CA ARG A 411 27.69 16.57 -7.87
C ARG A 411 29.21 16.66 -7.76
N GLN A 412 29.89 15.53 -7.85
CA GLN A 412 31.35 15.47 -7.88
C GLN A 412 31.88 15.76 -9.30
N ASN A 413 33.03 16.42 -9.39
CA ASN A 413 33.71 16.62 -10.66
C ASN A 413 34.42 15.32 -11.08
N THR A 414 34.02 14.77 -12.22
CA THR A 414 34.54 13.52 -12.79
C THR A 414 35.63 13.74 -13.84
N GLY A 415 35.76 14.98 -14.36
CA GLY A 415 36.62 15.26 -15.52
C GLY A 415 36.12 14.66 -16.85
N SER A 416 34.91 14.08 -16.87
CA SER A 416 34.30 13.46 -18.05
C SER A 416 32.85 13.88 -18.20
N ASP A 417 32.48 14.41 -19.37
CA ASP A 417 31.09 14.81 -19.69
C ASP A 417 30.12 13.61 -19.78
N TYR A 418 30.68 12.40 -19.81
CA TYR A 418 29.92 11.15 -19.90
C TYR A 418 29.65 10.52 -18.55
N GLU A 419 30.28 11.00 -17.47
CA GLU A 419 30.19 10.40 -16.14
C GLU A 419 29.53 11.36 -15.14
N LEU A 420 28.46 10.90 -14.52
CA LEU A 420 27.79 11.56 -13.41
C LEU A 420 28.16 10.82 -12.13
N ARG A 421 28.84 11.51 -11.21
CA ARG A 421 29.00 11.08 -9.81
C ARG A 421 28.25 12.03 -8.90
N MET A 422 27.28 11.51 -8.16
CA MET A 422 26.42 12.28 -7.28
C MET A 422 26.54 11.74 -5.85
N ASN A 423 27.02 12.56 -4.92
CA ASN A 423 26.95 12.25 -3.50
C ASN A 423 25.56 12.63 -2.97
N VAL A 424 24.86 11.65 -2.41
CA VAL A 424 23.51 11.78 -1.86
C VAL A 424 23.60 11.57 -0.36
N CYS A 425 23.12 12.53 0.42
CA CYS A 425 23.05 12.43 1.88
C CYS A 425 21.62 12.69 2.35
N ALA A 426 21.10 11.82 3.21
CA ALA A 426 19.80 12.02 3.85
C ALA A 426 19.82 11.69 5.34
N ASN A 427 18.97 12.37 6.10
CA ASN A 427 18.73 12.09 7.52
C ASN A 427 17.30 12.47 7.91
N PHE A 428 16.79 11.80 8.95
CA PHE A 428 15.47 12.07 9.50
C PHE A 428 15.53 13.19 10.54
N ILE A 429 14.55 14.08 10.50
CA ILE A 429 14.40 15.18 11.46
C ILE A 429 13.61 14.66 12.66
N ALA A 430 14.35 14.30 13.70
CA ALA A 430 13.80 13.80 14.96
C ALA A 430 12.99 14.89 15.69
N LEU A 431 11.81 14.54 16.19
CA LEU A 431 10.96 15.41 17.00
C LEU A 431 10.47 14.66 18.25
N LEU A 432 10.80 15.18 19.44
CA LEU A 432 10.38 14.61 20.73
C LEU A 432 10.73 13.11 20.83
N THR A 433 9.71 12.26 21.00
CA THR A 433 9.84 10.79 21.09
C THR A 433 9.95 10.11 19.72
N ASP A 434 9.68 10.83 18.62
CA ASP A 434 9.78 10.32 17.25
C ASP A 434 11.20 10.55 16.71
N SER A 435 12.14 9.74 17.19
CA SER A 435 13.57 9.91 16.95
C SER A 435 14.09 9.27 15.66
N ARG A 436 13.35 8.29 15.11
CA ARG A 436 13.72 7.56 13.88
C ARG A 436 12.48 7.36 13.01
N SER A 437 12.64 7.29 11.70
CA SER A 437 11.58 6.95 10.74
C SER A 437 11.15 5.49 10.86
N ASN A 438 10.12 5.08 10.09
CA ASN A 438 9.97 3.67 9.70
C ASN A 438 11.04 3.31 8.65
N MET A 439 10.88 2.20 7.92
CA MET A 439 11.68 1.92 6.73
C MET A 439 11.71 3.13 5.79
N ALA A 440 12.91 3.51 5.37
CA ALA A 440 13.14 4.68 4.53
C ALA A 440 13.78 4.26 3.22
N LEU A 441 13.30 4.83 2.12
CA LEU A 441 13.81 4.57 0.78
C LEU A 441 14.37 5.87 0.20
N ILE A 442 15.46 5.76 -0.55
CA ILE A 442 15.96 6.84 -1.41
C ILE A 442 15.84 6.37 -2.85
N GLU A 443 15.12 7.11 -3.69
CA GLU A 443 15.01 6.86 -5.13
C GLU A 443 15.74 7.95 -5.90
N VAL A 444 16.78 7.54 -6.63
CA VAL A 444 17.57 8.39 -7.52
C VAL A 444 17.08 8.18 -8.93
N ASN A 445 16.43 9.19 -9.53
CA ASN A 445 16.06 9.18 -10.93
C ASN A 445 17.14 9.86 -11.75
N PHE A 446 17.52 9.28 -12.89
CA PHE A 446 18.58 9.82 -13.74
C PHE A 446 18.04 10.65 -14.91
N PRO A 447 18.78 11.67 -15.39
CA PRO A 447 18.41 12.42 -16.57
C PRO A 447 18.34 11.52 -17.81
N SER A 448 17.56 11.93 -18.81
CA SER A 448 17.43 11.16 -20.05
C SER A 448 18.78 10.88 -20.70
N GLY A 449 19.00 9.61 -21.05
CA GLY A 449 20.22 9.10 -21.65
C GLY A 449 21.33 8.68 -20.69
N TYR A 450 21.14 8.86 -19.38
CA TYR A 450 22.03 8.30 -18.34
C TYR A 450 21.54 6.93 -17.89
N VAL A 451 22.49 6.02 -17.67
CA VAL A 451 22.24 4.65 -17.21
C VAL A 451 23.29 4.28 -16.18
N VAL A 452 22.88 3.61 -15.11
CA VAL A 452 23.80 3.04 -14.12
C VAL A 452 24.40 1.71 -14.56
N ASP A 453 25.62 1.42 -14.10
CA ASP A 453 26.21 0.09 -14.22
C ASP A 453 25.69 -0.86 -13.12
N SER A 454 26.17 -2.10 -13.07
CA SER A 454 25.65 -3.15 -12.17
C SER A 454 25.78 -2.82 -10.68
N ASN A 455 26.86 -2.15 -10.27
CA ASN A 455 27.12 -1.74 -8.88
C ASN A 455 27.33 -0.22 -8.80
N PRO A 456 26.25 0.58 -8.82
CA PRO A 456 26.39 2.02 -8.99
C PRO A 456 26.68 2.78 -7.70
N ILE A 457 26.70 2.11 -6.55
CA ILE A 457 26.81 2.74 -5.22
C ILE A 457 28.20 2.53 -4.61
N SER A 458 28.85 3.62 -4.24
CA SER A 458 30.16 3.66 -3.56
C SER A 458 30.14 4.64 -2.37
N GLU A 459 31.24 4.73 -1.62
CA GLU A 459 31.45 5.72 -0.54
C GLU A 459 30.32 5.75 0.51
N GLN A 460 29.80 4.57 0.85
CA GLN A 460 28.65 4.39 1.73
C GLN A 460 29.04 4.65 3.19
N THR A 461 28.20 5.37 3.92
CA THR A 461 28.33 5.49 5.37
C THR A 461 28.03 4.16 6.07
N THR A 462 28.81 3.82 7.10
CA THR A 462 28.72 2.53 7.80
C THR A 462 27.80 2.54 9.02
N VAL A 463 27.48 3.72 9.57
CA VAL A 463 26.68 3.88 10.81
C VAL A 463 25.29 3.24 10.67
N ASN A 464 24.66 3.41 9.52
CA ASN A 464 23.38 2.82 9.18
C ASN A 464 23.48 2.27 7.74
N PRO A 465 23.80 0.98 7.56
CA PRO A 465 24.14 0.44 6.27
C PRO A 465 22.91 0.29 5.37
N ILE A 466 23.15 0.45 4.07
CA ILE A 466 22.19 0.13 3.01
C ILE A 466 21.85 -1.37 3.09
N GLN A 467 20.56 -1.69 3.16
CA GLN A 467 20.09 -3.07 3.29
C GLN A 467 19.87 -3.74 1.93
N ASN A 468 19.46 -2.96 0.94
CA ASN A 468 19.23 -3.45 -0.41
C ASN A 468 19.39 -2.30 -1.43
N ILE A 469 19.75 -2.66 -2.66
CA ILE A 469 19.85 -1.75 -3.80
C ILE A 469 19.07 -2.38 -4.95
N GLU A 470 18.12 -1.65 -5.51
CA GLU A 470 17.31 -2.10 -6.63
C GLU A 470 17.49 -1.15 -7.81
N THR A 471 18.01 -1.69 -8.92
CA THR A 471 18.11 -0.97 -10.19
C THR A 471 16.84 -1.20 -11.01
N ARG A 472 16.14 -0.12 -11.36
CA ARG A 472 14.84 -0.14 -12.06
C ARG A 472 14.95 0.44 -13.46
N TYR A 473 13.96 0.12 -14.30
CA TYR A 473 13.75 0.74 -15.61
C TYR A 473 15.00 0.74 -16.51
N GLY A 474 15.69 -0.40 -16.59
CA GLY A 474 16.90 -0.55 -17.41
C GLY A 474 18.08 0.31 -16.95
N GLY A 475 18.16 0.65 -15.66
CA GLY A 475 19.23 1.45 -15.09
C GLY A 475 18.98 2.96 -15.11
N THR A 476 17.73 3.39 -15.29
CA THR A 476 17.35 4.82 -15.27
C THR A 476 16.80 5.29 -13.91
N SER A 477 16.63 4.37 -12.96
CA SER A 477 16.35 4.67 -11.55
C SER A 477 17.06 3.67 -10.64
N VAL A 478 17.52 4.14 -9.48
CA VAL A 478 18.09 3.30 -8.41
C VAL A 478 17.36 3.59 -7.11
N VAL A 479 16.90 2.54 -6.44
CA VAL A 479 16.25 2.60 -5.14
C VAL A 479 17.16 1.98 -4.08
N VAL A 480 17.41 2.73 -3.01
CA VAL A 480 18.26 2.35 -1.88
C VAL A 480 17.40 2.18 -0.64
N TYR A 481 17.54 1.05 0.06
CA TYR A 481 16.69 0.68 1.20
C TYR A 481 17.44 0.77 2.53
N TYR A 482 16.78 1.38 3.53
CA TYR A 482 17.25 1.45 4.91
C TYR A 482 16.19 0.93 5.87
N ASN A 483 16.61 0.23 6.93
CA ASN A 483 15.69 -0.25 7.97
C ASN A 483 14.91 0.90 8.62
N ASN A 484 15.58 2.02 8.85
CA ASN A 484 15.04 3.30 9.31
C ASN A 484 16.16 4.34 9.24
N MET A 485 15.84 5.62 9.41
CA MET A 485 16.80 6.72 9.52
C MET A 485 16.52 7.52 10.78
N GLY A 486 17.57 7.90 11.51
CA GLY A 486 17.53 8.92 12.55
C GLY A 486 18.26 10.18 12.11
N ALA A 487 18.81 10.91 13.07
CA ALA A 487 19.57 12.13 12.82
C ALA A 487 20.95 11.87 12.20
N GLU A 488 21.43 10.62 12.17
CA GLU A 488 22.67 10.26 11.48
C GLU A 488 22.60 10.54 9.98
N ARG A 489 23.71 11.00 9.40
CA ARG A 489 23.81 11.21 7.95
C ARG A 489 24.04 9.88 7.23
N ASN A 490 23.08 9.50 6.41
CA ASN A 490 23.12 8.34 5.54
C ASN A 490 23.57 8.82 4.17
N CYS A 491 24.85 8.61 3.84
CA CYS A 491 25.41 9.09 2.60
C CYS A 491 25.93 7.95 1.74
N PHE A 492 25.85 8.14 0.43
CA PHE A 492 26.49 7.30 -0.57
C PHE A 492 26.74 8.12 -1.84
N THR A 493 27.68 7.66 -2.66
CA THR A 493 27.92 8.22 -3.99
C THR A 493 27.35 7.27 -5.03
N VAL A 494 26.53 7.81 -5.94
CA VAL A 494 25.96 7.07 -7.06
C VAL A 494 26.62 7.49 -8.37
N THR A 495 27.02 6.50 -9.17
CA THR A 495 27.68 6.71 -10.47
C THR A 495 26.78 6.25 -11.62
N ALA A 496 26.59 7.11 -12.62
CA ALA A 496 25.86 6.82 -13.84
C ALA A 496 26.58 7.36 -15.08
N TYR A 497 26.38 6.72 -16.23
CA TYR A 497 27.05 7.06 -17.48
C TYR A 497 26.06 7.50 -18.56
N ARG A 498 26.42 8.52 -19.32
CA ARG A 498 25.66 8.99 -20.48
C ARG A 498 25.83 8.01 -21.64
N ARG A 499 24.88 7.09 -21.80
CA ARG A 499 24.86 6.08 -22.87
C ARG A 499 24.19 6.58 -24.15
N PHE A 500 23.31 7.57 -24.04
CA PHE A 500 22.57 8.13 -25.19
C PHE A 500 22.72 9.65 -25.28
N LYS A 501 22.84 10.16 -26.51
CA LYS A 501 22.87 11.60 -26.81
C LYS A 501 21.44 12.15 -26.68
N VAL A 502 21.20 13.09 -25.76
CA VAL A 502 19.90 13.76 -25.62
C VAL A 502 20.14 15.24 -25.33
N ALA A 503 19.59 16.13 -26.15
CA ALA A 503 19.62 17.58 -25.94
C ALA A 503 18.33 18.03 -25.23
N LEU A 504 18.31 19.27 -24.75
CA LEU A 504 17.15 19.86 -24.06
C LEU A 504 16.65 18.97 -22.91
N LYS A 505 17.59 18.30 -22.22
CA LYS A 505 17.29 17.42 -21.10
C LYS A 505 16.61 18.23 -20.01
N ARG A 506 15.57 17.66 -19.42
CA ARG A 506 14.90 18.21 -18.24
C ARG A 506 15.67 17.83 -16.95
N PRO A 507 15.47 18.58 -15.85
CA PRO A 507 16.01 18.21 -14.55
C PRO A 507 15.58 16.82 -14.14
N ALA A 508 16.46 16.14 -13.40
CA ALA A 508 16.14 14.91 -12.71
C ALA A 508 15.96 15.19 -11.21
N TYR A 509 15.58 14.18 -10.42
CA TYR A 509 15.35 14.37 -8.99
C TYR A 509 15.74 13.15 -8.17
N VAL A 510 16.04 13.41 -6.90
CA VAL A 510 16.20 12.40 -5.86
C VAL A 510 15.12 12.63 -4.82
N VAL A 511 14.51 11.54 -4.35
CA VAL A 511 13.51 11.58 -3.28
C VAL A 511 13.91 10.63 -2.15
N VAL A 512 13.75 11.07 -0.91
CA VAL A 512 13.79 10.23 0.29
C VAL A 512 12.42 10.25 0.94
N TYR A 513 11.91 9.11 1.40
CA TYR A 513 10.61 9.04 2.05
C TYR A 513 10.51 7.90 3.06
N ASP A 514 9.69 8.11 4.10
CA ASP A 514 9.26 7.06 5.01
C ASP A 514 8.20 6.20 4.30
N TYR A 515 8.47 4.91 4.16
CA TYR A 515 7.65 3.98 3.39
C TYR A 515 6.22 3.84 3.94
N LEU A 516 6.08 3.92 5.27
CA LEU A 516 4.79 3.77 5.92
C LEU A 516 4.10 5.11 6.15
N ASN A 517 4.81 6.24 6.15
CA ASN A 517 4.21 7.56 6.22
C ASN A 517 4.76 8.49 5.15
N LEU A 518 4.19 8.40 3.94
CA LEU A 518 4.63 9.16 2.78
C LEU A 518 4.57 10.69 2.95
N ASN A 519 3.87 11.20 3.97
CA ASN A 519 3.92 12.63 4.30
C ASN A 519 5.32 13.06 4.76
N HIS A 520 6.10 12.15 5.34
CA HIS A 520 7.49 12.38 5.69
C HIS A 520 8.36 12.05 4.48
N ASN A 521 8.77 13.07 3.73
CA ASN A 521 9.61 12.92 2.56
C ASN A 521 10.41 14.20 2.29
N ALA A 522 11.45 14.06 1.48
CA ALA A 522 12.15 15.18 0.87
C ALA A 522 12.48 14.87 -0.57
N ILE A 523 12.43 15.87 -1.43
CA ILE A 523 12.75 15.80 -2.85
C ILE A 523 13.70 16.94 -3.21
N LYS A 524 14.75 16.61 -3.98
CA LYS A 524 15.70 17.58 -4.54
C LYS A 524 15.83 17.38 -6.04
N VAL A 525 15.66 18.44 -6.80
CA VAL A 525 15.94 18.47 -8.24
C VAL A 525 17.41 18.74 -8.50
N TYR A 526 17.95 18.16 -9.58
CA TYR A 526 19.31 18.42 -10.04
C TYR A 526 19.39 18.40 -11.57
N GLU A 527 20.35 19.14 -12.11
CA GLU A 527 20.65 19.18 -13.54
C GLU A 527 22.05 18.59 -13.80
N VAL A 528 22.26 18.16 -15.04
CA VAL A 528 23.57 17.79 -15.59
C VAL A 528 23.92 18.76 -16.71
N ASP A 529 25.17 18.73 -17.17
CA ASP A 529 25.63 19.63 -18.23
C ASP A 529 24.75 19.46 -19.48
N LYS A 530 24.29 20.59 -20.01
CA LYS A 530 23.36 20.62 -21.14
C LYS A 530 24.14 20.37 -22.43
N GLN A 531 23.70 19.37 -23.19
CA GLN A 531 24.18 19.16 -24.56
C GLN A 531 23.42 20.09 -25.51
N ASN A 532 24.14 20.73 -26.42
CA ASN A 532 23.53 21.57 -27.44
C ASN A 532 22.88 20.69 -28.52
N VAL A 533 21.69 21.09 -29.02
CA VAL A 533 21.01 20.41 -30.12
C VAL A 533 21.93 20.29 -31.34
N CYS A 534 22.69 21.36 -31.61
CA CYS A 534 23.62 21.40 -32.74
C CYS A 534 24.79 20.43 -32.62
N GLU A 535 25.16 20.00 -31.41
CA GLU A 535 26.19 18.97 -31.20
C GLU A 535 25.66 17.55 -31.44
N ILE A 536 24.35 17.34 -31.26
CA ILE A 536 23.73 16.02 -31.32
C ILE A 536 23.24 15.68 -32.72
N CYS A 537 22.63 16.63 -33.44
CA CYS A 537 22.07 16.39 -34.76
C CYS A 537 23.15 16.00 -35.78
N GLU A 538 22.78 15.17 -36.75
CA GLU A 538 23.63 14.82 -37.89
C GLU A 538 23.14 15.62 -39.10
N GLU A 539 24.08 16.16 -39.88
CA GLU A 539 23.94 17.11 -41.01
C GLU A 539 22.50 17.43 -41.46
N ASP A 540 21.83 16.47 -42.11
CA ASP A 540 20.52 16.64 -42.74
C ASP A 540 19.35 16.89 -41.77
N ASP A 541 19.50 16.47 -40.50
CA ASP A 541 18.47 16.56 -39.46
C ASP A 541 18.66 17.76 -38.53
N CYS A 542 19.70 18.58 -38.77
CA CYS A 542 19.97 19.75 -37.94
C CYS A 542 18.96 20.88 -38.19
N PRO A 543 18.40 21.50 -37.13
CA PRO A 543 17.53 22.65 -37.30
C PRO A 543 18.30 23.82 -37.91
N GLN A 544 17.59 24.71 -38.64
CA GLN A 544 18.19 25.84 -39.36
C GLN A 544 19.02 26.79 -38.48
N GLU A 545 18.78 26.78 -37.17
CA GLU A 545 19.50 27.56 -36.17
C GLU A 545 20.92 27.03 -35.92
N CYS A 546 21.19 25.78 -36.27
CA CYS A 546 22.49 25.15 -36.15
C CYS A 546 23.35 25.46 -37.38
N LYS A 547 24.50 26.11 -37.16
CA LYS A 547 25.54 26.27 -38.18
C LYS A 547 26.41 25.01 -38.20
N LYS A 548 26.02 24.02 -39.00
CA LYS A 548 26.85 22.85 -39.30
C LYS A 548 27.22 22.85 -40.77
#